data_AF-A0A4Q3ILU5-F1
#
_entry.id   AF-A0A4Q3ILU5-F1
#
_cell.length_a   1.000
_cell.length_b   1.000
_cell.length_c   1.000
_cell.angle_alpha   90.00
_cell.angle_beta   90.00
_cell.angle_gamma   90.00
#
_symmetry.space_group_name_H-M   'P 1'
#
loop_
_entity.id
_entity.type
_entity.pdbx_description
1 polymer ?
#
loop_
_entity_poly.entity_id
_entity_poly.type
_entity_poly.pdbx_seq_one_letter_code
_entity_poly.pdbx_strand_id
1 'polypeptide(L)'
;MALAAAGSAFAQSKTLYVGMNGGNFEKTFTQAVFPDFEKANDVKVVVVPGTSSDILAKATAAKDKPQMHVMFLDDGVMVRAIGAGLCEKTKPGPDHDAVIEEHHMQLRLVLGRGRLGEDVRG
;
A
#
# COMPACT_ATOMS: atom_id res chain seq x y z
N MET A 1 -6.74 -33.69 36.43
CA MET A 1 -7.30 -32.33 36.19
C MET A 1 -6.31 -31.61 35.28
N ALA A 2 -6.58 -31.56 33.98
CA ALA A 2 -5.70 -30.92 33.00
C ALA A 2 -6.17 -29.49 32.76
N LEU A 3 -5.35 -28.51 33.13
CA LEU A 3 -5.62 -27.10 32.91
C LEU A 3 -5.20 -26.75 31.48
N ALA A 4 -6.17 -26.61 30.58
CA ALA A 4 -5.93 -26.07 29.24
C ALA A 4 -5.56 -24.59 29.38
N ALA A 5 -4.30 -24.26 29.11
CA ALA A 5 -3.88 -22.87 28.94
C ALA A 5 -4.46 -22.36 27.62
N ALA A 6 -5.53 -21.56 27.71
CA ALA A 6 -6.01 -20.76 26.58
C ALA A 6 -4.93 -19.71 26.27
N GLY A 7 -4.06 -20.02 25.32
CA GLY A 7 -3.15 -19.03 24.75
C GLY A 7 -3.98 -17.97 24.03
N SER A 8 -3.92 -16.73 24.52
CA SER A 8 -4.43 -15.57 23.80
C SER A 8 -3.71 -15.52 22.45
N ALA A 9 -4.42 -15.82 21.36
CA ALA A 9 -3.91 -15.53 20.02
C ALA A 9 -3.81 -14.00 19.92
N PHE A 10 -2.61 -13.46 20.09
CA PHE A 10 -2.35 -12.09 19.68
C PHE A 10 -2.52 -12.03 18.16
N ALA A 11 -3.54 -11.33 17.69
CA ALA A 11 -3.66 -10.99 16.28
C ALA A 11 -2.38 -10.22 15.89
N GLN A 12 -1.61 -10.78 14.96
CA GLN A 12 -0.41 -10.13 14.46
C GLN A 12 -0.86 -9.03 13.49
N SER A 13 -0.90 -7.78 13.94
CA SER A 13 -1.22 -6.65 13.05
C SER A 13 -0.27 -6.66 11.84
N LYS A 14 -0.82 -6.54 10.64
CA LYS A 14 -0.07 -6.72 9.39
C LYS A 14 0.56 -5.42 8.93
N THR A 15 1.69 -5.51 8.24
CA THR A 15 2.42 -4.32 7.81
C THR A 15 2.13 -3.97 6.35
N LEU A 16 1.58 -2.78 6.11
CA LEU A 16 1.38 -2.20 4.78
C LEU A 16 2.55 -1.27 4.42
N TYR A 17 3.45 -1.70 3.53
CA TYR A 17 4.56 -0.88 3.03
C TYR A 17 4.11 0.07 1.91
N VAL A 18 4.28 1.37 2.09
CA VAL A 18 3.82 2.41 1.17
C VAL A 18 5.00 3.24 0.67
N GLY A 19 5.30 3.16 -0.63
CA GLY A 19 6.23 4.08 -1.27
C GLY A 19 5.58 5.44 -1.48
N MET A 20 6.15 6.53 -0.97
CA MET A 20 5.56 7.86 -1.18
C MET A 20 6.56 8.99 -1.10
N ASN A 21 6.13 10.16 -1.55
CA ASN A 21 6.90 11.39 -1.42
C ASN A 21 7.17 11.69 0.06
N GLY A 22 8.45 11.82 0.40
CA GLY A 22 8.89 12.12 1.75
C GLY A 22 8.58 13.57 2.19
N GLY A 23 9.09 13.94 3.36
CA GLY A 23 8.99 15.32 3.83
C GLY A 23 7.57 15.69 4.26
N ASN A 24 7.04 16.84 3.78
CA ASN A 24 5.76 17.33 4.29
C ASN A 24 4.57 16.46 3.85
N PHE A 25 4.67 15.80 2.69
CA PHE A 25 3.63 14.90 2.20
C PHE A 25 3.50 13.66 3.09
N GLU A 26 4.61 12.92 3.26
CA GLU A 26 4.73 11.81 4.23
C GLU A 26 4.25 12.21 5.62
N LYS A 27 4.70 13.35 6.13
CA LYS A 27 4.34 13.82 7.47
C LYS A 27 2.84 14.02 7.61
N THR A 28 2.21 14.65 6.62
CA THR A 28 0.77 14.91 6.63
C THR A 28 -0.01 13.59 6.63
N PHE A 29 0.36 12.63 5.78
CA PHE A 29 -0.28 11.32 5.74
C PHE A 29 -0.10 10.54 7.04
N THR A 30 1.12 10.50 7.56
CA THR A 30 1.44 9.78 8.81
C THR A 30 0.72 10.37 10.01
N GLN A 31 0.45 11.67 10.02
CA GLN A 31 -0.22 12.35 11.14
C GLN A 31 -1.74 12.37 11.02
N ALA A 32 -2.30 12.46 9.81
CA ALA A 32 -3.71 12.77 9.61
C ALA A 32 -4.50 11.69 8.85
N VAL A 33 -3.84 10.76 8.15
CA VAL A 33 -4.53 9.77 7.29
C VAL A 33 -4.30 8.35 7.81
N PHE A 34 -3.03 7.95 7.98
CA PHE A 34 -2.69 6.59 8.34
C PHE A 34 -3.21 6.14 9.72
N PRO A 35 -3.26 6.97 10.79
CA PRO A 35 -3.73 6.50 12.08
C PRO A 35 -5.16 5.93 12.05
N ASP A 36 -6.08 6.61 11.38
CA ASP A 36 -7.47 6.14 11.26
C ASP A 36 -7.58 4.91 10.36
N PHE A 37 -6.80 4.88 9.27
CA PHE A 37 -6.74 3.72 8.38
C PHE A 37 -6.17 2.48 9.09
N GLU A 38 -5.06 2.63 9.82
CA GLU A 38 -4.43 1.59 10.63
C GLU A 38 -5.44 0.99 11.62
N LYS A 39 -6.14 1.86 12.36
CA LYS A 39 -7.16 1.46 13.35
C LYS A 39 -8.36 0.75 12.72
N ALA A 40 -8.83 1.24 11.56
CA ALA A 40 -9.99 0.67 10.89
C ALA A 40 -9.73 -0.71 10.26
N ASN A 41 -8.45 -1.03 9.97
CA ASN A 41 -8.09 -2.22 9.20
C ASN A 41 -7.16 -3.19 9.96
N ASP A 42 -6.79 -2.90 11.22
CA ASP A 42 -5.82 -3.67 12.02
C ASP A 42 -4.48 -3.90 11.29
N VAL A 43 -3.97 -2.82 10.67
CA VAL A 43 -2.69 -2.81 9.97
C VAL A 43 -1.77 -1.74 10.53
N LYS A 44 -0.46 -1.93 10.34
CA LYS A 44 0.57 -0.92 10.52
C LYS A 44 1.05 -0.44 9.15
N VAL A 45 1.00 0.85 8.89
CA VAL A 45 1.57 1.45 7.68
C VAL A 45 3.04 1.78 7.94
N VAL A 46 3.90 1.35 7.02
CA VAL A 46 5.33 1.72 7.00
C VAL A 46 5.62 2.45 5.71
N VAL A 47 6.04 3.70 5.82
CA VAL A 47 6.40 4.52 4.66
C VAL A 47 7.82 4.19 4.20
N VAL A 48 7.99 4.00 2.90
CA VAL A 48 9.26 4.03 2.20
C VAL A 48 9.35 5.40 1.52
N PRO A 49 10.07 6.38 2.08
CA PRO A 49 10.10 7.73 1.54
C PRO A 49 11.05 7.82 0.33
N GLY A 50 10.65 8.61 -0.67
CA GLY A 50 11.46 8.92 -1.85
C GLY A 50 10.68 9.77 -2.86
N THR A 51 11.34 10.37 -3.84
CA THR A 51 10.62 10.99 -4.97
C THR A 51 9.87 9.91 -5.76
N SER A 52 8.86 10.29 -6.54
CA SER A 52 8.13 9.34 -7.41
C SER A 52 9.10 8.51 -8.28
N SER A 53 10.15 9.13 -8.80
CA SER A 53 11.20 8.45 -9.58
C SER A 53 12.00 7.44 -8.75
N ASP A 54 12.37 7.77 -7.52
CA ASP A 54 13.09 6.86 -6.62
C ASP A 54 12.25 5.64 -6.28
N ILE A 55 10.95 5.87 -6.02
CA ILE A 55 9.99 4.84 -5.69
C ILE A 55 9.77 3.90 -6.89
N LEU A 56 9.61 4.45 -8.11
CA LEU A 56 9.56 3.65 -9.34
C LEU A 56 10.84 2.83 -9.54
N ALA A 57 12.01 3.42 -9.31
CA ALA A 57 13.29 2.71 -9.44
C ALA A 57 13.39 1.54 -8.46
N LYS A 58 13.01 1.74 -7.19
CA LYS A 58 12.96 0.68 -6.16
C LYS A 58 12.00 -0.45 -6.55
N ALA A 59 10.80 -0.13 -7.03
CA ALA A 59 9.85 -1.14 -7.47
C ALA A 59 10.33 -1.91 -8.70
N THR A 60 10.97 -1.24 -9.64
CA THR A 60 11.57 -1.88 -10.81
C THR A 60 12.67 -2.86 -10.40
N ALA A 61 13.55 -2.45 -9.48
CA ALA A 61 14.63 -3.30 -8.97
C ALA A 61 14.12 -4.51 -8.18
N ALA A 62 12.98 -4.37 -7.50
CA ALA A 62 12.37 -5.42 -6.68
C ALA A 62 11.17 -6.10 -7.37
N LYS A 63 11.03 -6.03 -8.70
CA LYS A 63 9.83 -6.50 -9.41
C LYS A 63 9.48 -7.97 -9.14
N ASP A 64 10.50 -8.82 -8.99
CA ASP A 64 10.32 -10.27 -8.78
C ASP A 64 10.08 -10.60 -7.29
N LYS A 65 10.36 -9.65 -6.39
CA LYS A 65 10.12 -9.76 -4.95
C LYS A 65 9.74 -8.38 -4.38
N PRO A 66 8.50 -7.92 -4.60
CA PRO A 66 8.08 -6.56 -4.24
C PRO A 66 8.31 -6.26 -2.76
N GLN A 67 8.89 -5.09 -2.48
CA GLN A 67 9.14 -4.59 -1.11
C GLN A 67 8.09 -3.57 -0.65
N MET A 68 7.32 -3.03 -1.58
CA MET A 68 6.25 -2.08 -1.33
C MET A 68 4.93 -2.69 -1.80
N HIS A 69 3.86 -2.34 -1.11
CA HIS A 69 2.51 -2.80 -1.38
C HIS A 69 1.73 -1.78 -2.20
N VAL A 70 1.91 -0.50 -1.90
CA VAL A 70 1.28 0.63 -2.58
C VAL A 70 2.35 1.67 -2.88
N MET A 71 2.24 2.39 -3.99
CA MET A 71 3.08 3.57 -4.21
C MET A 71 2.27 4.78 -4.63
N PHE A 72 2.60 5.94 -4.07
CA PHE A 72 2.12 7.25 -4.48
C PHE A 72 3.10 7.80 -5.51
N LEU A 73 2.63 7.99 -6.74
CA LEU A 73 3.43 8.41 -7.87
C LEU A 73 2.71 9.55 -8.61
N ASP A 74 3.47 10.56 -9.03
CA ASP A 74 2.95 11.61 -9.91
C ASP A 74 2.55 11.03 -11.28
N ASP A 75 1.58 11.63 -11.96
CA ASP A 75 0.94 11.07 -13.16
C ASP A 75 1.93 10.60 -14.23
N GLY A 76 2.92 11.43 -14.55
CA GLY A 76 3.93 11.09 -15.55
C GLY A 76 4.82 9.90 -15.17
N VAL A 77 5.04 9.66 -13.88
CA VAL A 77 5.82 8.52 -13.37
C VAL A 77 4.94 7.27 -13.29
N MET A 78 3.67 7.45 -12.92
CA MET A 78 2.71 6.37 -12.82
C MET A 78 2.33 5.80 -14.20
N VAL A 79 2.23 6.62 -15.26
CA VAL A 79 2.14 6.13 -16.65
C VAL A 79 3.31 5.20 -17.00
N ARG A 80 4.54 5.53 -16.57
CA ARG A 80 5.72 4.70 -16.79
C ARG A 80 5.66 3.40 -16.00
N ALA A 81 5.19 3.45 -14.75
CA ALA A 81 4.99 2.27 -13.91
C ALA A 81 3.98 1.29 -14.53
N ILE A 82 2.88 1.82 -15.11
CA ILE A 82 1.89 1.04 -15.85
C ILE A 82 2.53 0.39 -17.09
N GLY A 83 3.24 1.19 -17.89
CA GLY A 83 3.93 0.68 -19.08
C GLY A 83 4.99 -0.39 -18.77
N ALA A 84 5.59 -0.33 -17.58
CA ALA A 84 6.55 -1.31 -17.07
C ALA A 84 5.89 -2.57 -16.47
N GLY A 85 4.56 -2.64 -16.41
CA GLY A 85 3.83 -3.78 -15.84
C GLY A 85 3.96 -3.92 -14.33
N LEU A 86 4.28 -2.84 -13.62
CA LEU A 86 4.45 -2.84 -12.15
C LEU A 86 3.12 -2.61 -11.40
N CYS A 87 2.03 -2.34 -12.12
CA CYS A 87 0.76 -1.94 -11.52
C CYS A 87 -0.31 -3.00 -11.73
N GLU A 88 -1.04 -3.34 -10.66
CA GLU A 88 -2.27 -4.13 -10.78
C GLU A 88 -3.49 -3.25 -10.97
N LYS A 89 -4.47 -3.79 -11.70
CA LYS A 89 -5.76 -3.14 -11.85
C LYS A 89 -6.50 -3.18 -10.51
N THR A 90 -6.78 -2.02 -9.93
CA THR A 90 -7.57 -1.91 -8.71
C THR A 90 -8.94 -2.54 -8.91
N LYS A 91 -9.42 -3.29 -7.91
CA LYS A 91 -10.77 -3.86 -7.94
C LYS A 91 -11.80 -2.74 -7.74
N PRO A 92 -12.97 -2.82 -8.38
CA PRO A 92 -14.06 -1.89 -8.11
C PRO A 92 -14.44 -1.97 -6.63
N GLY A 93 -14.58 -0.82 -5.99
CA GLY A 93 -15.08 -0.65 -4.63
C GLY A 93 -16.27 0.31 -4.62
N PRO A 94 -16.97 0.45 -3.47
CA PRO A 94 -18.16 1.30 -3.36
C PRO A 94 -17.91 2.76 -3.78
N ASP A 95 -16.69 3.26 -3.60
CA ASP A 95 -16.30 4.63 -3.96
C ASP A 95 -15.51 4.72 -5.27
N HIS A 96 -15.35 3.61 -6.02
CA HIS A 96 -14.55 3.58 -7.24
C HIS A 96 -15.10 4.54 -8.30
N ASP A 97 -16.42 4.70 -8.40
CA ASP A 97 -17.04 5.58 -9.39
C ASP A 97 -17.07 7.06 -8.97
N ALA A 98 -16.77 7.35 -7.69
CA ALA A 98 -16.69 8.71 -7.15
C ALA A 98 -15.30 9.35 -7.36
N VAL A 99 -14.30 8.54 -7.71
CA VAL A 99 -13.00 9.03 -8.11
C VAL A 99 -13.11 9.46 -9.59
N ILE A 100 -12.71 10.67 -9.94
CA ILE A 100 -12.67 11.11 -11.36
C ILE A 100 -11.53 10.37 -12.07
N GLU A 101 -11.70 9.93 -13.33
CA GLU A 101 -10.76 9.05 -14.09
C GLU A 101 -9.27 9.46 -14.01
N GLU A 102 -8.97 10.75 -13.88
CA GLU A 102 -7.61 11.28 -13.65
C GLU A 102 -7.05 10.97 -12.23
N HIS A 103 -7.91 10.89 -11.22
CA HIS A 103 -7.56 10.47 -9.85
C HIS A 103 -7.57 8.93 -9.69
N HIS A 104 -8.19 8.17 -10.60
CA HIS A 104 -8.03 6.70 -10.64
C HIS A 104 -6.59 6.30 -10.96
N MET A 105 -5.87 7.17 -11.65
CA MET A 105 -4.49 7.01 -12.05
C MET A 105 -3.57 7.18 -10.82
N GLN A 106 -3.80 8.19 -9.97
CA GLN A 106 -3.02 8.40 -8.73
C GLN A 106 -3.23 7.29 -7.67
N LEU A 107 -4.39 6.62 -7.68
CA LEU A 107 -4.75 5.53 -6.77
C LEU A 107 -4.64 4.12 -7.42
N ARG A 108 -3.90 4.00 -8.52
CA ARG A 108 -3.72 2.74 -9.26
C ARG A 108 -2.40 2.08 -8.92
N LEU A 109 -2.26 1.63 -7.67
CA LEU A 109 -1.11 0.81 -7.38
C LEU A 109 -1.26 -0.09 -6.15
N VAL A 110 -1.59 -1.35 -6.42
CA VAL A 110 -1.22 -2.47 -5.57
C VAL A 110 -0.10 -3.20 -6.30
N LEU A 111 1.09 -3.25 -5.72
CA LEU A 111 2.18 -4.09 -6.20
C LEU A 111 1.91 -5.52 -5.74
N GLY A 112 1.68 -6.44 -6.69
CA GLY A 112 1.89 -7.87 -6.48
C GLY A 112 0.64 -8.75 -6.56
N ARG A 113 0.69 -9.65 -7.53
CA ARG A 113 -0.27 -10.70 -7.87
C ARG A 113 -0.79 -11.38 -6.61
N GLY A 114 -1.99 -10.98 -6.21
CA GLY A 114 -2.86 -11.71 -5.30
C GLY A 114 -2.63 -11.55 -3.80
N ARG A 115 -1.59 -10.83 -3.32
CA ARG A 115 -1.19 -10.99 -1.91
C ARG A 115 -1.64 -9.92 -0.92
N LEU A 116 -1.97 -8.68 -1.32
CA LEU A 116 -2.48 -7.70 -0.33
C LEU A 116 -3.74 -8.21 0.37
N GLY A 117 -4.60 -8.90 -0.38
CA GLY A 117 -5.83 -9.46 0.15
C GLY A 117 -5.62 -10.61 1.14
N GLU A 118 -4.54 -11.37 1.04
CA GLU A 118 -4.23 -12.47 1.97
C GLU A 118 -3.34 -12.00 3.11
N ASP A 119 -2.32 -11.20 2.81
CA ASP A 119 -1.41 -10.60 3.78
C ASP A 119 -2.18 -9.66 4.71
N VAL A 120 -3.19 -8.91 4.22
CA VAL A 120 -4.03 -8.03 5.05
C VAL A 120 -5.28 -8.72 5.64
N ARG A 121 -5.80 -9.83 5.08
CA ARG A 121 -7.05 -10.49 5.60
C ARG A 121 -6.93 -11.89 6.25
N GLY A 122 -5.75 -12.49 6.31
CA GLY A 122 -5.47 -13.65 7.18
C GLY A 122 -5.65 -13.40 8.68
#